data_AF-A0A2A2GA80-F1
#
_entry.id   AF-A0A2A2GA80-F1
#
_cell.length_a   1.000
_cell.length_b   1.000
_cell.length_c   1.000
_cell.angle_alpha   90.00
_cell.angle_beta   90.00
_cell.angle_gamma   90.00
#
_symmetry.space_group_name_H-M   'P 1'
#
loop_
_entity.id
_entity.type
_entity.pdbx_description
1 polymer ?
#
loop_
_entity_poly.entity_id
_entity_poly.type
_entity_poly.pdbx_seq_one_letter_code
_entity_poly.pdbx_strand_id
1 'polypeptide(L)'
;MTAGVAFILLSLTALPANAQFEAAEFEKITKENRAQFERETRNISLTGQGLYEDTKLDDRQTNEIRARLQALFGDPTQTLEDLINKDNFRPGKAIQFEYWFMVNDSIPLMVLDWNGPFGSGLTYGGASKYIDLMPQIKREFVEKLMSVEELGEYKDYFYSPEKDQWYIVKYEDGKFRNEEIDSPAGMSID
;
A
#
# COMPACT_ATOMS: atom_id res chain seq x y z
N MET A 1 2.42 76.34 16.61
CA MET A 1 3.01 75.11 17.18
C MET A 1 1.89 74.09 17.31
N THR A 2 1.77 73.19 16.33
CA THR A 2 0.74 72.15 16.30
C THR A 2 1.46 70.81 16.33
N ALA A 3 1.34 70.10 17.44
CA ALA A 3 1.90 68.77 17.64
C ALA A 3 0.98 67.73 16.96
N GLY A 4 1.50 67.05 15.95
CA GLY A 4 0.84 65.89 15.33
C GLY A 4 1.13 64.64 16.15
N VAL A 5 0.07 64.00 16.66
CA VAL A 5 0.13 62.69 17.31
C VAL A 5 0.11 61.63 16.20
N ALA A 6 1.18 60.86 16.08
CA ALA A 6 1.26 59.72 15.18
C ALA A 6 0.68 58.48 15.88
N PHE A 7 -0.42 57.95 15.34
CA PHE A 7 -0.97 56.66 15.74
C PHE A 7 -0.18 55.54 15.04
N ILE A 8 0.55 54.74 15.80
CA ILE A 8 1.17 53.50 15.31
C ILE A 8 0.11 52.40 15.41
N LEU A 9 -0.47 52.00 14.28
CA LEU A 9 -1.24 50.77 14.19
C LEU A 9 -0.29 49.58 14.30
N LEU A 10 -0.36 48.86 15.42
CA LEU A 10 0.30 47.59 15.62
C LEU A 10 -0.55 46.49 14.95
N SER A 11 -0.22 46.16 13.71
CA SER A 11 -0.85 45.06 12.97
C SER A 11 -0.41 43.72 13.55
N LEU A 12 -1.16 43.16 14.50
CA LEU A 12 -1.03 41.75 14.87
C LEU A 12 -1.51 40.88 13.71
N THR A 13 -0.59 40.47 12.83
CA THR A 13 -0.84 39.37 11.89
C THR A 13 -0.87 38.08 12.69
N ALA A 14 -2.07 37.60 13.03
CA ALA A 14 -2.24 36.22 13.47
C ALA A 14 -1.84 35.32 12.29
N LEU A 15 -0.72 34.62 12.41
CA LEU A 15 -0.39 33.53 11.50
C LEU A 15 -1.48 32.47 11.62
N PRO A 16 -2.06 31.97 10.52
CA PRO A 16 -2.96 30.83 10.60
C PRO A 16 -2.13 29.63 11.06
N ALA A 17 -2.34 29.20 12.31
CA ALA A 17 -1.89 27.91 12.81
C ALA A 17 -2.73 26.78 12.20
N ASN A 18 -2.77 26.71 10.87
CA ASN A 18 -3.06 25.47 10.20
C ASN A 18 -1.70 24.79 10.09
N ALA A 19 -1.44 23.83 10.97
CA ALA A 19 -0.45 22.80 10.67
C ALA A 19 -0.96 22.08 9.42
N GLN A 20 -0.66 22.66 8.26
CA GLN A 20 -0.90 22.05 6.97
C GLN A 20 -0.03 20.81 6.97
N PHE A 21 -0.66 19.65 7.15
CA PHE A 21 0.02 18.38 6.97
C PHE A 21 0.65 18.42 5.57
N GLU A 22 1.98 18.36 5.52
CA GLU A 22 2.68 18.25 4.25
C GLU A 22 2.23 16.97 3.56
N ALA A 23 2.06 17.03 2.24
CA ALA A 23 1.59 15.88 1.48
C ALA A 23 2.49 14.67 1.77
N ALA A 24 1.88 13.53 2.05
CA ALA A 24 2.54 12.27 2.30
C ALA A 24 3.39 11.86 1.09
N GLU A 25 4.68 11.70 1.34
CA GLU A 25 5.65 11.13 0.44
C GLU A 25 5.81 9.65 0.75
N PHE A 26 5.63 8.81 -0.27
CA PHE A 26 5.67 7.35 -0.13
C PHE A 26 6.91 6.82 -0.83
N GLU A 27 7.91 6.41 -0.06
CA GLU A 27 9.07 5.70 -0.59
C GLU A 27 8.80 4.19 -0.55
N LYS A 28 8.71 3.54 -1.72
CA LYS A 28 8.50 2.10 -1.81
C LYS A 28 9.78 1.34 -1.49
N ILE A 29 9.71 0.42 -0.53
CA ILE A 29 10.81 -0.48 -0.19
C ILE A 29 10.90 -1.58 -1.24
N THR A 30 12.04 -1.69 -1.90
CA THR A 30 12.26 -2.74 -2.91
C THR A 30 12.49 -4.11 -2.28
N LYS A 31 12.41 -5.16 -3.11
CA LYS A 31 12.67 -6.53 -2.68
C LYS A 31 14.08 -6.70 -2.10
N GLU A 32 15.07 -6.01 -2.67
CA GLU A 32 16.46 -6.03 -2.24
C GLU A 32 16.65 -5.39 -0.85
N ASN A 33 15.88 -4.32 -0.58
CA ASN A 33 15.96 -3.58 0.68
C ASN A 33 15.08 -4.15 1.78
N ARG A 34 14.20 -5.12 1.46
CA ARG A 34 13.25 -5.72 2.41
C ARG A 34 13.92 -6.18 3.70
N ALA A 35 14.98 -6.98 3.58
CA ALA A 35 15.65 -7.56 4.75
C ALA A 35 16.26 -6.49 5.67
N GLN A 36 16.71 -5.36 5.12
CA GLN A 36 17.19 -4.23 5.91
C GLN A 36 16.02 -3.55 6.63
N PHE A 37 14.95 -3.24 5.91
CA PHE A 37 13.76 -2.63 6.47
C PHE A 37 13.16 -3.46 7.61
N GLU A 38 13.07 -4.78 7.47
CA GLU A 38 12.60 -5.68 8.55
C GLU A 38 13.47 -5.52 9.81
N ARG A 39 14.80 -5.46 9.67
CA ARG A 39 15.71 -5.30 10.81
C ARG A 39 15.52 -3.96 11.51
N GLU A 40 15.34 -2.89 10.75
CA GLU A 40 15.15 -1.53 11.26
C GLU A 40 13.78 -1.35 11.93
N THR A 41 12.76 -2.05 11.43
CA THR A 41 11.38 -1.94 11.89
C THR A 41 10.94 -3.05 12.85
N ARG A 42 11.82 -4.01 13.18
CA ARG A 42 11.49 -5.19 14.01
C ARG A 42 10.81 -4.91 15.35
N ASN A 43 11.03 -3.73 15.92
CA ASN A 43 10.49 -3.31 17.23
C ASN A 43 9.24 -2.42 17.09
N ILE A 44 8.74 -2.24 15.87
CA ILE A 44 7.57 -1.43 15.58
C ILE A 44 6.35 -2.35 15.52
N SER A 45 5.36 -2.05 16.34
CA SER A 45 4.06 -2.73 16.27
C SER A 45 3.27 -2.18 15.09
N LEU A 46 2.88 -3.05 14.17
CA LEU A 46 1.98 -2.71 13.07
C LEU A 46 0.53 -2.97 13.48
N THR A 47 -0.36 -2.06 13.08
CA THR A 47 -1.79 -2.12 13.39
C THR A 47 -2.62 -1.57 12.25
N GLY A 48 -3.86 -2.07 12.11
CA GLY A 48 -4.87 -1.47 11.23
C GLY A 48 -5.59 -0.28 11.86
N GLN A 49 -5.32 0.06 13.12
CA GLN A 49 -5.96 1.18 13.79
C GLN A 49 -5.67 2.51 13.07
N GLY A 50 -6.73 3.28 12.83
CA GLY A 50 -6.67 4.52 12.05
C GLY A 50 -6.76 4.32 10.53
N LEU A 51 -6.83 3.07 10.04
CA LEU A 51 -6.89 2.74 8.60
C LEU A 51 -8.27 2.18 8.16
N TYR A 52 -9.26 2.23 9.06
CA TYR A 52 -10.60 1.68 8.86
C TYR A 52 -11.57 2.60 8.12
N GLU A 53 -11.19 3.86 7.88
CA GLU A 53 -12.05 4.75 7.09
C GLU A 53 -12.27 4.17 5.71
N ASP A 54 -13.54 4.13 5.30
CA ASP A 54 -13.95 3.61 4.02
C ASP A 54 -13.51 4.57 2.90
N THR A 55 -12.97 3.99 1.83
CA THR A 55 -12.38 4.72 0.71
C THR A 55 -12.77 4.09 -0.62
N LYS A 56 -12.57 4.83 -1.71
CA LYS A 56 -12.81 4.34 -3.08
C LYS A 56 -12.01 3.07 -3.46
N LEU A 57 -11.04 2.68 -2.64
CA LEU A 57 -10.24 1.49 -2.85
C LEU A 57 -10.89 0.25 -2.21
N ASP A 58 -11.60 0.40 -1.09
CA ASP A 58 -12.10 -0.74 -0.29
C ASP A 58 -13.15 -1.58 -1.07
N ASP A 59 -13.94 -0.94 -1.95
CA ASP A 59 -14.90 -1.59 -2.84
C ASP A 59 -14.35 -1.97 -4.24
N ARG A 60 -13.10 -1.60 -4.55
CA ARG A 60 -12.52 -1.81 -5.87
C ARG A 60 -11.93 -3.21 -5.99
N GLN A 61 -12.05 -3.82 -7.17
CA GLN A 61 -11.46 -5.14 -7.43
C GLN A 61 -9.93 -5.10 -7.27
N THR A 62 -9.40 -6.11 -6.60
CA THR A 62 -7.97 -6.16 -6.24
C THR A 62 -7.05 -6.21 -7.46
N ASN A 63 -7.48 -6.85 -8.55
CA ASN A 63 -6.71 -6.88 -9.80
C ASN A 63 -6.47 -5.47 -10.40
N GLU A 64 -7.46 -4.59 -10.32
CA GLU A 64 -7.35 -3.20 -10.76
C GLU A 64 -6.42 -2.41 -9.83
N ILE A 65 -6.59 -2.60 -8.51
CA ILE A 65 -5.72 -1.96 -7.53
C ILE A 65 -4.26 -2.39 -7.72
N ARG A 66 -4.02 -3.68 -7.97
CA ARG A 66 -2.70 -4.24 -8.26
C ARG A 66 -2.06 -3.63 -9.50
N ALA A 67 -2.83 -3.38 -10.56
CA ALA A 67 -2.34 -2.71 -11.77
C ALA A 67 -2.02 -1.22 -11.54
N ARG A 68 -2.80 -0.52 -10.70
CA ARG A 68 -2.52 0.87 -10.28
C ARG A 68 -1.25 0.95 -9.43
N LEU A 69 -1.07 0.00 -8.51
CA LEU A 69 0.16 -0.14 -7.72
C LEU A 69 1.37 -0.40 -8.61
N GLN A 70 1.23 -1.27 -9.62
CA GLN A 70 2.28 -1.50 -10.60
C GLN A 70 2.66 -0.23 -11.36
N ALA A 71 1.67 0.55 -11.80
CA ALA A 71 1.91 1.79 -12.53
C ALA A 71 2.70 2.82 -11.70
N LEU A 72 2.37 2.97 -10.41
CA LEU A 72 2.98 3.98 -9.54
C LEU A 72 4.28 3.54 -8.89
N PHE A 73 4.36 2.28 -8.45
CA PHE A 73 5.39 1.80 -7.54
C PHE A 73 6.18 0.60 -8.10
N GLY A 74 5.86 0.15 -9.31
CA GLY A 74 6.46 -1.02 -9.93
C GLY A 74 6.11 -2.31 -9.19
N ASP A 75 7.03 -3.28 -9.22
CA ASP A 75 6.80 -4.60 -8.65
C ASP A 75 6.54 -4.55 -7.13
N PRO A 76 5.87 -5.54 -6.54
CA PRO A 76 5.70 -5.63 -5.10
C PRO A 76 7.04 -5.73 -4.34
N THR A 77 7.03 -5.44 -3.04
CA THR A 77 8.15 -5.73 -2.14
C THR A 77 8.30 -7.24 -1.92
N GLN A 78 7.18 -7.95 -1.93
CA GLN A 78 7.11 -9.40 -1.84
C GLN A 78 5.89 -9.92 -2.58
N THR A 79 6.02 -11.06 -3.25
CA THR A 79 4.89 -11.79 -3.85
C THR A 79 4.74 -13.17 -3.23
N LEU A 80 3.64 -13.84 -3.57
CA LEU A 80 3.43 -15.26 -3.28
C LEU A 80 4.60 -16.11 -3.79
N GLU A 81 5.12 -15.80 -4.98
CA GLU A 81 6.24 -16.52 -5.61
C GLU A 81 7.48 -16.55 -4.71
N ASP A 82 7.74 -15.46 -3.98
CA ASP A 82 8.87 -15.34 -3.06
C ASP A 82 8.75 -16.23 -1.81
N LEU A 83 7.56 -16.76 -1.57
CA LEU A 83 7.24 -17.59 -0.42
C LEU A 83 7.22 -19.07 -0.76
N ILE A 84 7.09 -19.44 -2.03
CA ILE A 84 6.87 -20.83 -2.51
C ILE A 84 7.92 -21.81 -1.99
N ASN A 85 9.17 -21.38 -1.93
CA ASN A 85 10.30 -22.23 -1.55
C ASN A 85 10.68 -22.12 -0.06
N LYS A 86 9.88 -21.44 0.77
CA LYS A 86 10.15 -21.33 2.21
C LYS A 86 9.62 -22.54 2.96
N ASP A 87 10.36 -22.98 3.97
CA ASP A 87 9.90 -24.01 4.90
C ASP A 87 8.55 -23.63 5.52
N ASN A 88 7.62 -24.59 5.58
CA ASN A 88 6.24 -24.41 6.06
C ASN A 88 5.38 -23.45 5.25
N PHE A 89 5.72 -23.19 3.98
CA PHE A 89 4.84 -22.46 3.09
C PHE A 89 3.47 -23.13 2.96
N ARG A 90 2.39 -22.34 3.11
CA ARG A 90 1.00 -22.81 2.98
C ARG A 90 0.27 -21.86 2.05
N PRO A 91 -0.04 -22.27 0.81
CA PRO A 91 -0.58 -21.36 -0.19
C PRO A 91 -1.92 -20.77 0.23
N GLY A 92 -2.76 -21.58 0.89
CA GLY A 92 -4.06 -21.10 1.39
C GLY A 92 -4.00 -20.14 2.58
N LYS A 93 -2.81 -19.80 3.06
CA LYS A 93 -2.58 -18.80 4.12
C LYS A 93 -1.57 -17.74 3.71
N ALA A 94 -1.25 -17.67 2.41
CA ALA A 94 -0.22 -16.78 1.94
C ALA A 94 -0.83 -15.47 1.46
N ILE A 95 -0.11 -14.39 1.75
CA ILE A 95 -0.37 -13.07 1.20
C ILE A 95 0.03 -13.10 -0.27
N GLN A 96 -0.82 -12.55 -1.15
CA GLN A 96 -0.62 -12.61 -2.59
C GLN A 96 0.49 -11.67 -3.03
N PHE A 97 0.44 -10.44 -2.52
CA PHE A 97 1.50 -9.46 -2.66
C PHE A 97 1.53 -8.50 -1.49
N GLU A 98 2.69 -7.89 -1.29
CA GLU A 98 2.93 -6.87 -0.28
C GLU A 98 3.70 -5.70 -0.89
N TYR A 99 3.21 -4.49 -0.65
CA TYR A 99 3.94 -3.26 -0.86
C TYR A 99 4.26 -2.64 0.49
N TRP A 100 5.55 -2.39 0.73
CA TRP A 100 6.01 -1.77 1.95
C TRP A 100 6.54 -0.38 1.63
N PHE A 101 6.28 0.55 2.52
CA PHE A 101 6.62 1.94 2.36
C PHE A 101 7.28 2.50 3.61
N MET A 102 8.20 3.44 3.40
CA MET A 102 8.52 4.47 4.37
C MET A 102 7.76 5.74 3.97
N VAL A 103 6.87 6.21 4.84
CA VAL A 103 6.12 7.46 4.61
C VAL A 103 6.80 8.59 5.36
N ASN A 104 7.05 9.71 4.68
CA ASN A 104 7.73 10.90 5.21
C ASN A 104 9.01 10.52 6.01
N ASP A 105 9.83 9.64 5.42
CA ASP A 105 11.12 9.15 5.94
C ASP A 105 11.10 8.46 7.32
N SER A 106 9.93 8.23 7.91
CA SER A 106 9.86 7.85 9.34
C SER A 106 8.70 6.95 9.74
N ILE A 107 7.70 6.78 8.87
CA ILE A 107 6.47 6.06 9.18
C ILE A 107 6.36 4.80 8.31
N PRO A 108 6.66 3.61 8.86
CA PRO A 108 6.44 2.35 8.18
C PRO A 108 4.95 2.12 7.88
N LEU A 109 4.67 1.75 6.64
CA LEU A 109 3.35 1.35 6.16
C LEU A 109 3.47 0.08 5.32
N MET A 110 2.62 -0.90 5.59
CA MET A 110 2.45 -2.08 4.75
C MET A 110 1.05 -2.07 4.13
N VAL A 111 0.98 -2.43 2.85
CA VAL A 111 -0.23 -2.56 2.06
C VAL A 111 -0.19 -3.93 1.41
N LEU A 112 -1.21 -4.75 1.64
CA LEU A 112 -1.16 -6.17 1.30
C LEU A 112 -2.51 -6.73 0.86
N ASP A 113 -2.46 -7.82 0.12
CA ASP A 113 -3.64 -8.53 -0.36
C ASP A 113 -3.72 -9.98 0.17
N TRP A 114 -4.79 -10.26 0.91
CA TRP A 114 -5.15 -11.61 1.36
C TRP A 114 -6.21 -12.27 0.47
N ASN A 115 -7.04 -11.46 -0.19
CA ASN A 115 -8.27 -11.93 -0.83
C ASN A 115 -8.01 -12.41 -2.27
N GLY A 116 -6.95 -11.89 -2.90
CA GLY A 116 -6.60 -12.23 -4.26
C GLY A 116 -7.42 -11.51 -5.31
N PRO A 117 -7.27 -11.91 -6.59
CA PRO A 117 -7.77 -11.18 -7.75
C PRO A 117 -9.30 -11.15 -7.86
N PHE A 118 -9.99 -12.00 -7.10
CA PHE A 118 -11.44 -12.14 -7.10
C PHE A 118 -12.11 -11.34 -5.98
N GLY A 119 -11.32 -10.78 -5.06
CA GLY A 119 -11.78 -9.95 -3.97
C GLY A 119 -11.80 -8.46 -4.29
N SER A 120 -12.05 -7.68 -3.24
CA SER A 120 -11.95 -6.23 -3.26
C SER A 120 -11.09 -5.73 -2.11
N GLY A 121 -10.61 -4.50 -2.26
CA GLY A 121 -9.90 -3.78 -1.22
C GLY A 121 -8.50 -4.32 -0.94
N LEU A 122 -7.85 -3.72 0.06
CA LEU A 122 -6.55 -4.13 0.56
C LEU A 122 -6.53 -4.05 2.08
N THR A 123 -5.63 -4.82 2.69
CA THR A 123 -5.33 -4.72 4.11
C THR A 123 -4.15 -3.79 4.32
N TYR A 124 -4.21 -2.99 5.38
CA TYR A 124 -3.18 -2.01 5.72
C TYR A 124 -2.63 -2.29 7.12
N GLY A 125 -1.32 -2.08 7.27
CA GLY A 125 -0.62 -2.12 8.55
C GLY A 125 0.25 -0.89 8.71
N GLY A 126 -0.14 0.02 9.60
CA GLY A 126 0.62 1.22 9.95
C GLY A 126 1.34 1.06 11.29
N ALA A 127 2.47 1.76 11.45
CA ALA A 127 3.17 1.81 12.73
C ALA A 127 2.29 2.44 13.83
N SER A 128 2.05 1.69 14.92
CA SER A 128 1.08 2.05 15.96
C SER A 128 1.36 3.37 16.67
N LYS A 129 2.62 3.82 16.69
CA LYS A 129 3.00 5.12 17.28
C LYS A 129 2.49 6.32 16.47
N TYR A 130 1.97 6.10 15.25
CA TYR A 130 1.48 7.14 14.33
C TYR A 130 -0.01 6.96 13.96
N ILE A 131 -0.81 6.28 14.80
CA ILE A 131 -2.22 5.98 14.52
C ILE A 131 -3.01 7.24 14.10
N ASP A 132 -2.77 8.38 14.75
CA ASP A 132 -3.50 9.62 14.47
C ASP A 132 -3.21 10.19 13.06
N LEU A 133 -2.10 9.80 12.44
CA LEU A 133 -1.73 10.22 11.07
C LEU A 133 -2.26 9.25 10.00
N MET A 134 -2.60 8.01 10.40
CA MET A 134 -3.00 6.96 9.47
C MET A 134 -4.22 7.29 8.61
N PRO A 135 -5.29 7.94 9.12
CA PRO A 135 -6.44 8.29 8.28
C PRO A 135 -6.03 9.16 7.10
N GLN A 136 -5.20 10.18 7.35
CA GLN A 136 -4.72 11.06 6.30
C GLN A 136 -3.78 10.34 5.33
N ILE A 137 -2.84 9.55 5.84
CA ILE A 137 -1.92 8.75 5.01
C ILE A 137 -2.71 7.82 4.08
N LYS A 138 -3.76 7.14 4.57
CA LYS A 138 -4.63 6.30 3.73
C LYS A 138 -5.33 7.12 2.65
N ARG A 139 -5.91 8.27 3.00
CA ARG A 139 -6.60 9.13 2.01
C ARG A 139 -5.67 9.55 0.89
N GLU A 140 -4.47 10.03 1.22
CA GLU A 140 -3.50 10.48 0.22
C GLU A 140 -2.95 9.33 -0.63
N PHE A 141 -2.73 8.16 -0.03
CA PHE A 141 -2.37 6.95 -0.76
C PHE A 141 -3.45 6.56 -1.78
N VAL A 142 -4.71 6.56 -1.35
CA VAL A 142 -5.86 6.25 -2.22
C VAL A 142 -6.00 7.30 -3.31
N GLU A 143 -5.86 8.59 -3.00
CA GLU A 143 -5.90 9.65 -4.00
C GLU A 143 -4.84 9.45 -5.09
N LYS A 144 -3.58 9.18 -4.71
CA LYS A 144 -2.50 8.88 -5.66
C LYS A 144 -2.86 7.70 -6.56
N LEU A 145 -3.36 6.60 -6.01
CA LEU A 145 -3.76 5.41 -6.80
C LEU A 145 -4.94 5.69 -7.73
N MET A 146 -5.92 6.48 -7.28
CA MET A 146 -7.10 6.80 -8.08
C MET A 146 -6.79 7.80 -9.19
N SER A 147 -5.72 8.58 -9.07
CA SER A 147 -5.21 9.46 -10.12
C SER A 147 -4.46 8.74 -11.24
N VAL A 148 -4.20 7.43 -11.11
CA VAL A 148 -3.59 6.64 -12.18
C VAL A 148 -4.58 6.48 -13.33
N GLU A 149 -4.22 7.01 -14.50
CA GLU A 149 -4.99 6.87 -15.74
C GLU A 149 -4.54 5.65 -16.56
N GLU A 150 -3.23 5.41 -16.61
CA GLU A 150 -2.62 4.29 -17.31
C GLU A 150 -2.18 3.21 -16.32
N LEU A 151 -2.75 2.00 -16.46
CA LEU A 151 -2.48 0.88 -15.58
C LEU A 151 -1.17 0.17 -15.95
N GLY A 152 -0.46 -0.34 -14.94
CA GLY A 152 0.81 -1.05 -15.12
C GLY A 152 0.57 -2.53 -15.34
N GLU A 153 1.30 -3.10 -16.29
CA GLU A 153 1.25 -4.54 -16.59
C GLU A 153 1.92 -5.37 -15.50
N TYR A 154 1.26 -6.46 -15.11
CA TYR A 154 1.79 -7.38 -14.10
C TYR A 154 1.38 -8.82 -14.39
N LYS A 155 2.11 -9.75 -13.79
CA LYS A 155 1.81 -11.18 -13.78
C LYS A 155 2.19 -11.78 -12.43
N ASP A 156 1.22 -12.28 -11.69
CA ASP A 156 1.40 -12.88 -10.38
C ASP A 156 0.80 -14.30 -10.34
N TYR A 157 1.26 -15.12 -9.38
CA TYR A 157 0.59 -16.37 -9.04
C TYR A 157 -0.44 -16.15 -7.94
N PHE A 158 -1.58 -16.81 -8.05
CA PHE A 158 -2.62 -16.84 -7.04
C PHE A 158 -3.06 -18.27 -6.78
N TYR A 159 -3.33 -18.61 -5.53
CA TYR A 159 -3.98 -19.87 -5.16
C TYR A 159 -5.30 -19.59 -4.49
N SER A 160 -6.38 -20.17 -5.05
CA SER A 160 -7.70 -20.14 -4.46
C SER A 160 -7.84 -21.29 -3.45
N PRO A 161 -7.92 -21.01 -2.14
CA PRO A 161 -8.10 -22.07 -1.14
C PRO A 161 -9.50 -22.68 -1.23
N GLU A 162 -10.48 -21.89 -1.67
CA GLU A 162 -11.88 -22.32 -1.81
C GLU A 162 -12.08 -23.33 -2.94
N LYS A 163 -11.29 -23.19 -4.02
CA LYS A 163 -11.36 -24.05 -5.20
C LYS A 163 -10.25 -25.10 -5.27
N ASP A 164 -9.28 -25.02 -4.37
CA ASP A 164 -8.04 -25.81 -4.44
C ASP A 164 -7.37 -25.70 -5.81
N GLN A 165 -7.21 -24.47 -6.31
CA GLN A 165 -6.84 -24.19 -7.70
C GLN A 165 -5.81 -23.07 -7.82
N TRP A 166 -4.77 -23.30 -8.62
CA TRP A 166 -3.77 -22.29 -8.98
C TRP A 166 -4.19 -21.48 -10.21
N TYR A 167 -3.78 -20.21 -10.19
CA TYR A 167 -4.02 -19.24 -11.25
C TYR A 167 -2.76 -18.45 -11.57
N ILE A 168 -2.58 -18.11 -12.83
CA ILE A 168 -1.80 -16.96 -13.28
C ILE A 168 -2.75 -15.78 -13.43
N VAL A 169 -2.49 -14.71 -12.71
CA VAL A 169 -3.28 -13.47 -12.74
C VAL A 169 -2.44 -12.42 -13.42
N LYS A 170 -2.98 -11.74 -14.44
CA LYS A 170 -2.24 -10.71 -15.15
C LYS A 170 -3.11 -9.57 -15.66
N TYR A 171 -2.48 -8.42 -15.81
CA TYR A 171 -2.94 -7.31 -16.64
C TYR A 171 -1.90 -7.07 -17.72
N GLU A 172 -2.29 -7.21 -18.99
CA GLU A 172 -1.42 -7.10 -20.16
C GLU A 172 -2.28 -6.67 -21.36
N ASP A 173 -1.75 -5.79 -22.22
CA ASP A 173 -2.45 -5.25 -23.40
C ASP A 173 -3.85 -4.68 -23.08
N GLY A 174 -3.97 -4.01 -21.93
CA GLY A 174 -5.23 -3.39 -21.50
C GLY A 174 -6.28 -4.37 -20.97
N LYS A 175 -5.94 -5.65 -20.72
CA LYS A 175 -6.89 -6.69 -20.34
C LYS A 175 -6.47 -7.46 -19.09
N PHE A 176 -7.41 -7.64 -18.18
CA PHE A 176 -7.26 -8.57 -17.05
C PHE A 176 -7.52 -10.01 -17.50
N ARG A 177 -6.65 -10.94 -17.11
CA ARG A 177 -6.79 -12.37 -17.37
C ARG A 177 -6.42 -13.19 -16.15
N ASN A 178 -7.18 -14.24 -15.91
CA ASN A 178 -6.93 -15.26 -14.89
C ASN A 178 -6.90 -16.62 -15.58
N GLU A 179 -5.74 -17.26 -15.62
CA GLU A 179 -5.53 -18.54 -16.30
C GLU A 179 -5.32 -19.64 -15.25
N GLU A 180 -6.16 -20.67 -15.25
CA GLU A 180 -5.98 -21.83 -14.38
C GLU A 180 -4.73 -22.62 -14.81
N ILE A 181 -3.93 -23.01 -13.83
CA ILE A 181 -2.74 -23.85 -14.01
C ILE A 181 -2.76 -24.96 -12.97
N ASP A 182 -2.08 -26.08 -13.23
CA ASP A 182 -1.99 -27.16 -12.23
C ASP A 182 -1.27 -26.68 -10.97
N SER A 183 -0.07 -26.12 -11.16
CA SER A 183 0.68 -25.42 -10.13
C SER A 183 1.87 -24.64 -10.72
N PRO A 184 2.40 -23.64 -10.00
CA PRO A 184 3.70 -23.05 -10.28
C PRO A 184 4.82 -24.10 -10.24
N ALA A 185 5.88 -23.89 -11.03
CA ALA A 185 7.05 -24.76 -11.00
C ALA A 185 7.66 -24.79 -9.57
N GLY A 186 7.95 -25.99 -9.07
CA GLY A 186 8.48 -26.19 -7.71
C GLY A 186 7.40 -26.31 -6.62
N MET A 187 6.14 -26.40 -7.00
CA MET A 187 5.01 -26.43 -6.08
C MET A 187 4.11 -27.62 -6.43
N SER A 188 4.17 -28.69 -5.64
CA SER A 188 3.15 -29.74 -5.66
C SER A 188 2.38 -29.67 -4.34
N ILE A 189 1.05 -29.75 -4.45
CA ILE A 189 0.20 -29.99 -3.28
C ILE A 189 0.20 -31.51 -3.12
N ASP A 190 1.00 -32.01 -2.18
CA ASP A 190 0.95 -33.41 -1.75
C ASP A 190 -0.25 -33.66 -0.83
#